data_AF-A0A836LGV5-F1
#
_entry.id   AF-A0A836LGV5-F1
#
_cell.length_a   1.000
_cell.length_b   1.000
_cell.length_c   1.000
_cell.angle_alpha   90.00
_cell.angle_beta   90.00
_cell.angle_gamma   90.00
#
_symmetry.space_group_name_H-M   'P 1'
#
loop_
_entity.id
_entity.type
_entity.pdbx_description
1 polymer ?
#
loop_
_entity_poly.entity_id
_entity_poly.type
_entity_poly.pdbx_seq_one_letter_code
_entity_poly.pdbx_strand_id
1 'polypeptide(L)'
;MMIRPFARSMAACLTASQATRSAHSIAVLQNTTPATKAEKIGTIVSREAIAAANRVPVATLEKACNPRLVAFTEMDLARTRFAPLIATITDAVDYTSIEQQVASKFLKDPSKLQALPGALTKFRETSWKDAQSLINFYEETMYPIRVKHKEYKDYELTSFHIKDMLKRGLSAFKQDYLDQQKEELDKVKSHMKKCDDFVRAAVKEAFDTVVCNDIANILRIGGERHAHAHRMSLKVLADMNMMKVPYNAATTEILQAVTFNDGPFDNSPLLFEVIEYPERGEVHVGTGSLEKTSDDILKLISNRHQTPLDDGALIRSSETHPNLQRSPE
;
A
#
# COMPACT_ATOMS: atom_id res chain seq x y z
N MET A 1 16.41 -27.19 35.96
CA MET A 1 15.01 -26.70 36.01
C MET A 1 14.72 -26.06 34.66
N MET A 2 13.70 -26.57 33.95
CA MET A 2 13.49 -26.40 32.51
C MET A 2 13.18 -24.95 32.10
N ILE A 3 13.84 -24.49 31.04
CA ILE A 3 13.50 -23.25 30.33
C ILE A 3 12.95 -23.63 28.95
N ARG A 4 11.78 -23.05 28.64
CA ARG A 4 10.98 -23.00 27.38
C ARG A 4 9.66 -23.80 27.42
N PRO A 5 8.58 -23.33 26.73
CA PRO A 5 8.53 -22.22 25.77
C PRO A 5 7.39 -21.19 25.98
N PHE A 6 7.74 -19.91 26.08
CA PHE A 6 6.84 -18.75 25.90
C PHE A 6 6.54 -18.45 24.42
N ALA A 7 6.66 -19.45 23.53
CA ALA A 7 6.59 -19.27 22.08
C ALA A 7 5.19 -19.53 21.47
N ARG A 8 4.15 -19.76 22.28
CA ARG A 8 2.81 -20.12 21.77
C ARG A 8 1.75 -19.00 21.82
N SER A 9 2.05 -17.84 22.40
CA SER A 9 1.02 -16.80 22.62
C SER A 9 1.04 -15.61 21.65
N MET A 10 2.05 -15.45 20.80
CA MET A 10 2.01 -14.41 19.74
C MET A 10 1.34 -14.88 18.44
N ALA A 11 1.27 -16.20 18.22
CA ALA A 11 0.59 -16.74 17.04
C ALA A 11 -0.93 -16.45 17.07
N ALA A 12 -1.54 -16.46 18.26
CA ALA A 12 -2.98 -16.26 18.43
C ALA A 12 -3.45 -14.81 18.21
N CYS A 13 -2.58 -13.82 18.39
CA CYS A 13 -2.94 -12.40 18.19
C CYS A 13 -2.82 -11.97 16.72
N LEU A 14 -2.04 -12.70 15.91
CA LEU A 14 -1.95 -12.49 14.46
C LEU A 14 -3.01 -13.27 13.67
N THR A 15 -3.57 -14.35 14.24
CA THR A 15 -4.60 -15.16 13.57
C THR A 15 -6.03 -14.64 13.76
N ALA A 16 -6.28 -13.71 14.69
CA ALA A 16 -7.63 -13.17 14.92
C ALA A 16 -8.10 -12.12 13.89
N SER A 17 -7.27 -11.73 12.91
CA SER A 17 -7.72 -10.94 11.75
C SER A 17 -8.00 -11.78 10.49
N GLN A 18 -8.03 -13.13 10.63
CA GLN A 18 -8.33 -14.07 9.55
C GLN A 18 -9.84 -14.17 9.21
N ALA A 19 -10.57 -13.05 9.23
CA ALA A 19 -11.75 -12.97 8.40
C ALA A 19 -11.23 -12.78 6.97
N THR A 20 -11.40 -13.81 6.13
CA THR A 20 -11.25 -13.74 4.69
C THR A 20 -12.17 -12.64 4.15
N ARG A 21 -11.68 -11.40 4.15
CA ARG A 21 -12.29 -10.26 3.46
C ARG A 21 -12.26 -10.60 1.98
N SER A 22 -13.38 -11.10 1.49
CA SER A 22 -13.61 -11.33 0.07
C SER A 22 -13.73 -9.96 -0.59
N ALA A 23 -12.64 -9.49 -1.19
CA ALA A 23 -12.59 -8.25 -1.95
C ALA A 23 -13.42 -8.42 -3.23
N HIS A 24 -14.72 -8.17 -3.12
CA HIS A 24 -15.63 -8.16 -4.27
C HIS A 24 -15.43 -6.86 -5.05
N SER A 25 -14.41 -6.80 -5.90
CA SER A 25 -14.26 -5.71 -6.87
C SER A 25 -15.40 -5.77 -7.89
N ILE A 26 -16.36 -4.85 -7.79
CA ILE A 26 -17.58 -4.82 -8.62
C ILE A 26 -17.45 -3.94 -9.87
N ALA A 27 -16.36 -3.19 -10.05
CA ALA A 27 -16.22 -2.33 -11.23
C ALA A 27 -15.15 -2.86 -12.20
N VAL A 28 -15.57 -3.74 -13.11
CA VAL A 28 -14.77 -4.18 -14.26
C VAL A 28 -15.19 -3.39 -15.50
N LEU A 29 -14.25 -2.70 -16.14
CA LEU A 29 -14.47 -2.17 -17.48
C LEU A 29 -14.41 -3.32 -18.49
N GLN A 30 -15.57 -3.86 -18.86
CA GLN A 30 -15.70 -5.03 -19.76
C GLN A 30 -15.53 -4.71 -21.26
N ASN A 31 -14.74 -3.71 -21.63
CA ASN A 31 -14.77 -3.18 -23.00
C ASN A 31 -13.53 -3.51 -23.84
N THR A 32 -12.51 -4.17 -23.29
CA THR A 32 -11.27 -4.48 -24.01
C THR A 32 -11.01 -5.98 -24.06
N THR A 33 -10.52 -6.45 -25.21
CA THR A 33 -10.16 -7.86 -25.40
C THR A 33 -8.91 -8.18 -24.56
N PRO A 34 -8.93 -9.22 -23.71
CA PRO A 34 -7.76 -9.63 -22.96
C PRO A 34 -6.58 -9.98 -23.87
N ALA A 35 -5.37 -9.58 -23.49
CA ALA A 35 -4.17 -9.93 -24.23
C ALA A 35 -3.88 -11.43 -24.14
N THR A 36 -3.45 -12.04 -25.24
CA THR A 36 -3.06 -13.47 -25.29
C THR A 36 -1.68 -13.71 -24.69
N LYS A 37 -0.85 -12.66 -24.59
CA LYS A 37 0.43 -12.63 -23.90
C LYS A 37 0.44 -11.41 -22.98
N ALA A 38 1.00 -11.56 -21.79
CA ALA A 38 1.13 -10.44 -20.88
C ALA A 38 2.05 -9.37 -21.49
N GLU A 39 1.62 -8.11 -21.41
CA GLU A 39 2.44 -6.98 -21.81
C GLU A 39 3.66 -6.82 -20.90
N LYS A 40 4.62 -6.00 -21.35
CA LYS A 40 5.80 -5.65 -20.55
C LYS A 40 5.40 -4.79 -19.35
N ILE A 41 5.92 -5.14 -18.17
CA ILE A 41 5.78 -4.34 -16.94
C ILE A 41 6.44 -2.98 -17.14
N GLY A 42 5.85 -1.93 -16.57
CA GLY A 42 6.38 -0.56 -16.71
C GLY A 42 6.01 0.11 -18.04
N THR A 43 5.11 -0.48 -18.83
CA THR A 43 4.61 0.16 -20.05
C THR A 43 3.53 1.17 -19.69
N ILE A 44 3.71 2.43 -20.09
CA ILE A 44 2.74 3.49 -19.86
C ILE A 44 1.49 3.20 -20.69
N VAL A 45 0.32 3.26 -20.06
CA VAL A 45 -0.96 3.13 -20.75
C VAL A 45 -1.17 4.36 -21.63
N SER A 46 -1.39 4.14 -22.92
CA SER A 46 -1.57 5.24 -23.86
C SER A 46 -2.96 5.87 -23.72
N ARG A 47 -3.06 7.16 -24.04
CA ARG A 47 -4.36 7.87 -24.02
C ARG A 47 -5.34 7.29 -25.05
N GLU A 48 -4.81 6.73 -26.14
CA GLU A 48 -5.56 6.01 -27.15
C GLU A 48 -6.23 4.77 -26.56
N ALA A 49 -5.52 4.01 -25.72
CA ALA A 49 -6.06 2.82 -25.06
C ALA A 49 -7.17 3.18 -24.07
N ILE A 50 -6.97 4.25 -23.29
CA ILE A 50 -7.98 4.77 -22.34
C ILE A 50 -9.23 5.24 -23.08
N ALA A 51 -9.05 6.00 -24.17
CA ALA A 51 -10.16 6.51 -24.97
C ALA A 51 -10.95 5.39 -25.65
N ALA A 52 -10.25 4.37 -26.18
CA ALA A 52 -10.86 3.19 -26.77
C ALA A 52 -11.70 2.40 -25.74
N ALA A 53 -11.19 2.21 -24.52
CA ALA A 53 -11.92 1.53 -23.45
C ALA A 53 -13.20 2.29 -23.03
N ASN A 54 -13.19 3.62 -23.13
CA ASN A 54 -14.33 4.49 -22.88
C ASN A 54 -15.22 4.72 -24.12
N ARG A 55 -14.87 4.17 -25.29
CA ARG A 55 -15.58 4.34 -26.56
C ARG A 55 -15.75 5.80 -26.99
N VAL A 56 -14.73 6.63 -26.73
CA VAL A 56 -14.70 8.05 -27.11
C VAL A 56 -13.45 8.37 -27.96
N PRO A 57 -13.50 9.37 -28.86
CA PRO A 57 -12.29 9.87 -29.49
C PRO A 57 -11.31 10.46 -28.48
N VAL A 58 -10.00 10.26 -28.70
CA VAL A 58 -8.93 10.77 -27.81
C VAL A 58 -9.05 12.28 -27.57
N ALA A 59 -9.37 13.03 -28.63
CA ALA A 59 -9.52 14.49 -28.60
C ALA A 59 -10.65 14.98 -27.67
N THR A 60 -11.62 14.12 -27.36
CA THR A 60 -12.78 14.45 -26.52
C THR A 60 -12.73 13.77 -25.15
N LEU A 61 -11.71 12.95 -24.86
CA LEU A 61 -11.63 12.15 -23.63
C LEU A 61 -11.82 13.00 -22.36
N GLU A 62 -11.08 14.11 -22.23
CA GLU A 62 -11.17 15.01 -21.06
C GLU A 62 -12.47 15.83 -21.01
N LYS A 63 -13.18 15.97 -22.14
CA LYS A 63 -14.47 16.66 -22.19
C LYS A 63 -15.64 15.70 -21.93
N ALA A 64 -15.49 14.44 -22.30
CA ALA A 64 -16.54 13.43 -22.24
C ALA A 64 -16.48 12.59 -20.95
N CYS A 65 -15.30 12.44 -20.34
CA CYS A 65 -15.09 11.61 -19.16
C CYS A 65 -14.54 12.44 -17.99
N ASN A 66 -15.08 12.20 -16.79
CA ASN A 66 -14.50 12.74 -15.55
C ASN A 66 -13.05 12.25 -15.37
N PRO A 67 -12.09 13.10 -14.92
CA PRO A 67 -10.73 12.69 -14.60
C PRO A 67 -10.59 11.41 -13.75
N ARG A 68 -11.49 11.18 -12.79
CA ARG A 68 -11.52 9.95 -11.99
C ARG A 68 -11.83 8.71 -12.81
N LEU A 69 -12.80 8.79 -13.73
CA LEU A 69 -13.11 7.71 -14.66
C LEU A 69 -11.93 7.40 -15.58
N VAL A 70 -11.22 8.44 -16.03
CA VAL A 70 -9.99 8.30 -16.84
C VAL A 70 -8.90 7.57 -16.05
N ALA A 71 -8.62 7.97 -14.80
CA ALA A 71 -7.63 7.34 -13.94
C ALA A 71 -8.01 5.89 -13.56
N PHE A 72 -9.29 5.64 -13.26
CA PHE A 72 -9.80 4.30 -13.01
C PHE A 72 -9.66 3.40 -14.26
N THR A 73 -9.92 3.95 -15.46
CA THR A 73 -9.72 3.22 -16.72
C THR A 73 -8.25 2.87 -16.92
N GLU A 74 -7.34 3.82 -16.69
CA GLU A 74 -5.89 3.58 -16.75
C GLU A 74 -5.49 2.41 -15.84
N MET A 75 -6.03 2.40 -14.61
CA MET A 75 -5.83 1.31 -13.65
C MET A 75 -6.41 -0.03 -14.13
N ASP A 76 -7.68 -0.09 -14.54
CA ASP A 76 -8.37 -1.35 -14.82
C ASP A 76 -7.95 -1.98 -16.16
N LEU A 77 -7.35 -1.21 -17.07
CA LEU A 77 -6.70 -1.75 -18.27
C LEU A 77 -5.59 -2.78 -17.96
N ALA A 78 -5.03 -2.76 -16.74
CA ALA A 78 -4.13 -3.82 -16.27
C ALA A 78 -4.77 -5.22 -16.36
N ARG A 79 -6.10 -5.33 -16.20
CA ARG A 79 -6.84 -6.60 -16.32
C ARG A 79 -6.67 -7.23 -17.69
N THR A 80 -6.69 -6.42 -18.75
CA THR A 80 -6.51 -6.93 -20.11
C THR A 80 -5.04 -7.09 -20.47
N ARG A 81 -4.19 -6.13 -20.09
CA ARG A 81 -2.76 -6.14 -20.39
C ARG A 81 -2.02 -7.32 -19.76
N PHE A 82 -2.44 -7.72 -18.56
CA PHE A 82 -1.76 -8.76 -17.78
C PHE A 82 -2.62 -9.99 -17.52
N ALA A 83 -3.71 -10.19 -18.28
CA ALA A 83 -4.63 -11.33 -18.10
C ALA A 83 -3.90 -12.69 -17.98
N PRO A 84 -2.87 -13.01 -18.81
CA PRO A 84 -2.15 -14.27 -18.68
C PRO A 84 -1.37 -14.42 -17.37
N LEU A 85 -0.77 -13.34 -16.86
CA LEU A 85 -0.05 -13.36 -15.56
C LEU A 85 -1.03 -13.48 -14.39
N ILE A 86 -2.11 -12.70 -14.43
CA ILE A 86 -3.17 -12.75 -13.42
C ILE A 86 -3.76 -14.16 -13.31
N ALA A 87 -3.95 -14.85 -14.44
CA ALA A 87 -4.46 -16.22 -14.48
C ALA A 87 -3.54 -17.25 -13.80
N THR A 88 -2.26 -16.94 -13.57
CA THR A 88 -1.33 -17.81 -12.83
C THR A 88 -1.44 -17.67 -11.30
N ILE A 89 -2.16 -16.66 -10.81
CA ILE A 89 -2.42 -16.49 -9.39
C ILE A 89 -3.45 -17.52 -8.97
N THR A 90 -3.05 -18.42 -8.06
CA THR A 90 -3.87 -19.50 -7.52
C THR A 90 -3.54 -19.70 -6.04
N ASP A 91 -4.38 -20.44 -5.31
CA ASP A 91 -4.13 -20.75 -3.89
C ASP A 91 -2.96 -21.71 -3.65
N ALA A 92 -2.34 -22.24 -4.71
CA ALA A 92 -1.16 -23.10 -4.60
C ALA A 92 0.10 -22.34 -4.16
N VAL A 93 0.11 -21.01 -4.29
CA VAL A 93 1.26 -20.15 -3.96
C VAL A 93 0.80 -19.07 -2.99
N ASP A 94 1.27 -19.14 -1.74
CA ASP A 94 1.11 -18.04 -0.80
C ASP A 94 2.18 -16.97 -1.02
N TYR A 95 1.81 -15.93 -1.76
CA TYR A 95 2.67 -14.78 -2.05
C TYR A 95 3.15 -14.06 -0.79
N THR A 96 2.43 -14.15 0.33
CA THR A 96 2.86 -13.52 1.59
C THR A 96 4.06 -14.23 2.23
N SER A 97 4.30 -15.49 1.86
CA SER A 97 5.45 -16.27 2.36
C SER A 97 6.74 -16.01 1.59
N ILE A 98 6.66 -15.42 0.38
CA ILE A 98 7.82 -15.24 -0.51
C ILE A 98 8.90 -14.37 0.13
N GLU A 99 8.51 -13.28 0.79
CA GLU A 99 9.46 -12.41 1.51
C GLU A 99 10.29 -13.19 2.52
N GLN A 100 9.64 -14.03 3.32
CA GLN A 100 10.33 -14.82 4.35
C GLN A 100 11.26 -15.86 3.72
N GLN A 101 10.87 -16.44 2.58
CA GLN A 101 11.69 -17.39 1.84
C GLN A 101 12.94 -16.71 1.26
N VAL A 102 12.79 -15.54 0.63
CA VAL A 102 13.90 -14.72 0.12
C VAL A 102 14.81 -14.31 1.27
N ALA A 103 14.26 -13.79 2.37
CA ALA A 103 15.03 -13.39 3.53
C ALA A 103 15.83 -14.57 4.12
N SER A 104 15.22 -15.74 4.26
CA SER A 104 15.89 -16.95 4.75
C SER A 104 17.03 -17.40 3.83
N LYS A 105 16.84 -17.30 2.51
CA LYS A 105 17.86 -17.63 1.50
C LYS A 105 19.02 -16.63 1.52
N PHE A 106 18.76 -15.35 1.77
CA PHE A 106 19.75 -14.28 1.67
C PHE A 106 20.41 -13.90 3.00
N LEU A 107 19.86 -14.34 4.15
CA LEU A 107 20.33 -13.98 5.50
C LEU A 107 21.83 -14.22 5.70
N LYS A 108 22.39 -15.25 5.07
CA LYS A 108 23.79 -15.66 5.22
C LYS A 108 24.71 -15.19 4.10
N ASP A 109 24.19 -14.44 3.13
CA ASP A 109 24.94 -14.04 1.94
C ASP A 109 25.11 -12.51 1.90
N PRO A 110 26.27 -11.98 2.31
CA PRO A 110 26.55 -10.54 2.29
C PRO A 110 26.44 -9.91 0.91
N SER A 111 26.59 -10.68 -0.18
CA SER A 111 26.45 -10.16 -1.54
C SER A 111 25.01 -9.72 -1.84
N LYS A 112 24.03 -10.29 -1.12
CA LYS A 112 22.60 -9.97 -1.25
C LYS A 112 22.18 -8.73 -0.46
N LEU A 113 23.12 -8.09 0.24
CA LEU A 113 22.92 -6.81 0.90
C LEU A 113 23.21 -5.61 -0.01
N GLN A 114 23.67 -5.86 -1.24
CA GLN A 114 23.88 -4.83 -2.25
C GLN A 114 22.65 -4.65 -3.12
N ALA A 115 22.48 -3.44 -3.68
CA ALA A 115 21.44 -3.17 -4.67
C ALA A 115 21.62 -4.10 -5.88
N LEU A 116 20.51 -4.55 -6.46
CA LEU A 116 20.52 -5.45 -7.61
C LEU A 116 20.67 -4.65 -8.91
N PRO A 117 21.83 -4.67 -9.58
CA PRO A 117 22.07 -3.79 -10.73
C PRO A 117 21.14 -4.16 -11.89
N GLY A 118 20.59 -3.14 -12.56
CA GLY A 118 19.71 -3.33 -13.71
C GLY A 118 18.33 -3.91 -13.38
N ALA A 119 17.91 -3.87 -12.11
CA ALA A 119 16.62 -4.41 -11.70
C ALA A 119 15.44 -3.78 -12.45
N LEU A 120 15.46 -2.45 -12.66
CA LEU A 120 14.41 -1.77 -13.43
C LEU A 120 14.32 -2.28 -14.87
N THR A 121 15.46 -2.41 -15.56
CA THR A 121 15.52 -2.98 -16.90
C THR A 121 14.99 -4.40 -16.92
N LYS A 122 15.35 -5.21 -15.93
CA LYS A 122 14.88 -6.59 -15.83
C LYS A 122 13.37 -6.66 -15.60
N PHE A 123 12.76 -5.79 -14.80
CA PHE A 123 11.29 -5.71 -14.72
C PHE A 123 10.65 -5.47 -16.09
N ARG A 124 11.18 -4.51 -16.84
CA ARG A 124 10.60 -4.05 -18.12
C ARG A 124 10.82 -4.99 -19.29
N GLU A 125 11.97 -5.65 -19.34
CA GLU A 125 12.37 -6.46 -20.51
C GLU A 125 12.05 -7.96 -20.35
N THR A 126 11.89 -8.44 -19.11
CA THR A 126 11.59 -9.85 -18.86
C THR A 126 10.16 -10.18 -19.27
N SER A 127 10.01 -11.21 -20.10
CA SER A 127 8.71 -11.85 -20.32
C SER A 127 8.41 -12.80 -19.17
N TRP A 128 7.76 -12.29 -18.13
CA TRP A 128 7.43 -13.04 -16.93
C TRP A 128 6.52 -14.23 -17.28
N LYS A 129 6.91 -15.43 -16.83
CA LYS A 129 6.15 -16.67 -17.08
C LYS A 129 4.90 -16.75 -16.21
N ASP A 130 5.04 -16.35 -14.96
CA ASP A 130 4.01 -16.44 -13.92
C ASP A 130 4.21 -15.33 -12.88
N ALA A 131 3.13 -15.03 -12.15
CA ALA A 131 3.14 -14.01 -11.11
C ALA A 131 4.09 -14.39 -9.96
N GLN A 132 4.25 -15.67 -9.64
CA GLN A 132 5.20 -16.12 -8.60
C GLN A 132 6.63 -15.70 -8.92
N SER A 133 7.09 -15.89 -10.16
CA SER A 133 8.42 -15.50 -10.62
C SER A 133 8.63 -13.99 -10.57
N LEU A 134 7.60 -13.21 -10.94
CA LEU A 134 7.61 -11.75 -10.83
C LEU A 134 7.73 -11.29 -9.37
N ILE A 135 6.94 -11.88 -8.47
CA ILE A 135 6.96 -11.51 -7.05
C ILE A 135 8.23 -11.98 -6.35
N ASN A 136 8.78 -13.15 -6.69
CA ASN A 136 10.09 -13.58 -6.21
C ASN A 136 11.15 -12.53 -6.56
N PHE A 137 11.20 -12.08 -7.81
CA PHE A 137 12.17 -11.07 -8.22
C PHE A 137 11.96 -9.70 -7.55
N TYR A 138 10.70 -9.31 -7.36
CA TYR A 138 10.35 -8.13 -6.58
C TYR A 138 10.89 -8.22 -5.14
N GLU A 139 10.67 -9.34 -4.47
CA GLU A 139 11.14 -9.56 -3.10
C GLU A 139 12.66 -9.65 -3.00
N GLU A 140 13.33 -10.27 -3.99
CA GLU A 140 14.79 -10.28 -4.08
C GLU A 140 15.37 -8.87 -4.24
N THR A 141 14.69 -8.01 -5.01
CA THR A 141 15.10 -6.61 -5.23
C THR A 141 14.83 -5.74 -4.00
N MET A 142 13.73 -5.98 -3.30
CA MET A 142 13.35 -5.26 -2.08
C MET A 142 14.19 -5.65 -0.86
N TYR A 143 14.73 -6.86 -0.82
CA TYR A 143 15.47 -7.36 0.35
C TYR A 143 16.59 -6.41 0.84
N PRO A 144 17.59 -6.01 0.03
CA PRO A 144 18.64 -5.08 0.50
C PRO A 144 18.07 -3.71 0.92
N ILE A 145 17.02 -3.24 0.24
CA ILE A 145 16.34 -1.98 0.55
C ILE A 145 15.69 -2.05 1.94
N ARG A 146 14.91 -3.10 2.22
CA ARG A 146 14.24 -3.27 3.52
C ARG A 146 15.24 -3.50 4.66
N VAL A 147 16.32 -4.23 4.43
CA VAL A 147 17.40 -4.40 5.42
C VAL A 147 18.03 -3.05 5.78
N LYS A 148 18.35 -2.23 4.78
CA LYS A 148 18.95 -0.91 5.02
C LYS A 148 17.99 0.10 5.60
N HIS A 149 16.71 0.03 5.25
CA HIS A 149 15.66 0.82 5.90
C HIS A 149 15.48 0.41 7.37
N LYS A 150 15.54 -0.88 7.69
CA LYS A 150 15.51 -1.34 9.09
C LYS A 150 16.71 -0.83 9.88
N GLU A 151 17.91 -0.91 9.30
CA GLU A 151 19.12 -0.36 9.90
C GLU A 151 18.99 1.17 10.16
N TYR A 152 18.40 1.91 9.21
CA TYR A 152 18.07 3.32 9.41
C TYR A 152 17.14 3.54 10.61
N LYS A 153 16.10 2.72 10.77
CA LYS A 153 15.14 2.84 11.89
C LYS A 153 15.78 2.54 13.24
N ASP A 154 16.73 1.61 13.30
CA ASP A 154 17.50 1.35 14.52
C ASP A 154 18.38 2.55 14.92
N TYR A 155 19.05 3.18 13.94
CA TYR A 155 19.80 4.42 14.18
C TYR A 155 18.89 5.62 14.50
N GLU A 156 17.71 5.71 13.89
CA GLU A 156 16.71 6.76 14.19
C GLU A 156 16.26 6.67 15.65
N LEU A 157 15.93 5.46 16.14
CA LEU A 157 15.58 5.22 17.53
C LEU A 157 16.73 5.60 18.48
N THR A 158 17.96 5.20 18.11
CA THR A 158 19.17 5.56 18.86
C THR A 158 19.34 7.09 18.92
N SER A 159 19.09 7.79 17.81
CA SER A 159 19.14 9.26 17.75
C SER A 159 18.12 9.90 18.69
N PHE A 160 16.90 9.36 18.77
CA PHE A 160 15.90 9.86 19.71
C PHE A 160 16.31 9.68 21.17
N HIS A 161 16.89 8.52 21.51
CA HIS A 161 17.41 8.28 22.85
C HIS A 161 18.50 9.29 23.23
N ILE A 162 19.50 9.47 22.35
CA ILE A 162 20.59 10.42 22.58
C ILE A 162 20.07 11.86 22.71
N LYS A 163 19.13 12.27 21.85
CA LYS A 163 18.49 13.60 21.93
C LYS A 163 17.76 13.83 23.25
N ASP A 164 17.09 12.81 23.79
CA ASP A 164 16.43 12.92 25.09
C ASP A 164 17.45 13.11 26.23
N MET A 165 18.56 12.37 26.20
CA MET A 165 19.64 12.54 27.18
C MET A 165 20.26 13.95 27.12
N LEU A 166 20.50 14.45 25.91
CA LEU A 166 21.01 15.81 25.69
C LEU A 166 20.02 16.88 26.15
N LYS A 167 18.71 16.66 25.99
CA LYS A 167 17.66 17.57 26.45
C LYS A 167 17.59 17.66 27.97
N ARG A 168 17.81 16.53 28.68
CA ARG A 168 17.90 16.50 30.14
C ARG A 168 19.13 17.25 30.65
N GLY A 169 20.22 17.29 29.88
CA GLY A 169 21.36 18.17 30.12
C GLY A 169 22.03 17.99 31.49
N LEU A 170 22.62 19.07 32.00
CA LEU A 170 23.44 19.07 33.22
C LEU A 170 22.64 18.79 34.50
N SER A 171 21.30 18.84 34.46
CA SER A 171 20.48 18.47 35.61
C SER A 171 20.47 16.95 35.87
N ALA A 172 20.86 16.15 34.88
CA ALA A 172 20.88 14.68 34.99
C ALA A 172 22.27 14.06 34.74
N PHE A 173 23.16 14.74 34.01
CA PHE A 173 24.44 14.16 33.58
C PHE A 173 25.62 15.13 33.71
N LYS A 174 26.84 14.58 33.74
CA LYS A 174 28.09 15.36 33.73
C LYS A 174 28.40 15.88 32.31
N GLN A 175 29.14 16.98 32.23
CA GLN A 175 29.53 17.60 30.95
C GLN A 175 30.24 16.63 30.01
N ASP A 176 31.24 15.88 30.48
CA ASP A 176 31.99 14.91 29.68
C ASP A 176 31.07 13.85 29.03
N TYR A 177 30.04 13.41 29.75
CA TYR A 177 29.06 12.47 29.23
C TYR A 177 28.20 13.11 28.14
N LEU A 178 27.74 14.34 28.34
CA LEU A 178 26.95 15.06 27.35
C LEU A 178 27.76 15.34 26.07
N ASP A 179 29.06 15.60 26.19
CA ASP A 179 29.93 15.79 25.03
C ASP A 179 30.14 14.48 24.26
N GLN A 180 30.33 13.34 24.96
CA GLN A 180 30.31 12.02 24.32
C GLN A 180 28.98 11.73 23.60
N GLN A 181 27.85 12.10 24.20
CA GLN A 181 26.53 11.93 23.57
C GLN A 181 26.37 12.79 22.30
N LYS A 182 26.95 13.99 22.25
CA LYS A 182 26.95 14.82 21.02
C LYS A 182 27.78 14.18 19.91
N GLU A 183 28.97 13.69 20.23
CA GLU A 183 29.82 12.99 19.25
C GLU A 183 29.14 11.73 18.71
N GLU A 184 28.48 10.97 19.59
CA GLU A 184 27.75 9.78 19.18
C GLU A 184 26.53 10.13 18.31
N LEU A 185 25.82 11.22 18.63
CA LEU A 185 24.72 11.71 17.79
C LEU A 185 25.19 12.02 16.37
N ASP A 186 26.36 12.61 16.20
CA ASP A 186 26.90 12.94 14.87
C ASP A 186 27.31 11.68 14.09
N LYS A 187 27.87 10.67 14.76
CA LYS A 187 28.11 9.35 14.14
C LYS A 187 26.81 8.70 13.71
N VAL A 188 25.80 8.65 14.58
CA VAL A 188 24.48 8.07 14.30
C VAL A 188 23.83 8.77 13.10
N LYS A 189 23.86 10.11 13.04
CA LYS A 189 23.37 10.88 11.88
C LYS A 189 24.11 10.53 10.58
N SER A 190 25.44 10.35 10.65
CA SER A 190 26.24 9.93 9.49
C SER A 190 25.83 8.54 9.00
N HIS A 191 25.58 7.59 9.92
CA HIS A 191 25.07 6.27 9.59
C HIS A 191 23.67 6.31 8.98
N MET A 192 22.74 7.08 9.56
CA MET A 192 21.41 7.30 8.99
C MET A 192 21.48 7.84 7.57
N LYS A 193 22.35 8.83 7.31
CA LYS A 193 22.55 9.39 5.97
C LYS A 193 23.03 8.33 4.98
N LYS A 194 24.02 7.51 5.36
CA LYS A 194 24.51 6.41 4.50
C LYS A 194 23.40 5.42 4.15
N CYS A 195 22.51 5.10 5.09
CA CYS A 195 21.36 4.23 4.83
C CYS A 195 20.35 4.88 3.88
N ASP A 196 19.96 6.15 4.08
CA ASP A 196 19.02 6.86 3.20
C ASP A 196 19.61 7.04 1.79
N ASP A 197 20.90 7.39 1.68
CA ASP A 197 21.61 7.50 0.39
C ASP A 197 21.63 6.16 -0.36
N PHE A 198 21.91 5.05 0.34
CA PHE A 198 21.85 3.71 -0.25
C PHE A 198 20.43 3.37 -0.73
N VAL A 199 19.42 3.54 0.12
CA VAL A 199 18.02 3.23 -0.22
C VAL A 199 17.58 4.06 -1.42
N ARG A 200 17.86 5.36 -1.44
CA ARG A 200 17.53 6.24 -2.56
C ARG A 200 18.19 5.81 -3.86
N ALA A 201 19.48 5.46 -3.83
CA ALA A 201 20.20 4.97 -5.00
C ALA A 201 19.62 3.64 -5.51
N ALA A 202 19.42 2.68 -4.62
CA ALA A 202 18.86 1.36 -4.95
C ALA A 202 17.45 1.47 -5.54
N VAL A 203 16.58 2.29 -4.95
CA VAL A 203 15.22 2.53 -5.44
C VAL A 203 15.25 3.13 -6.84
N LYS A 204 16.09 4.15 -7.09
CA LYS A 204 16.20 4.80 -8.40
C LYS A 204 16.61 3.83 -9.52
N GLU A 205 17.42 2.82 -9.20
CA GLU A 205 17.88 1.80 -10.15
C GLU A 205 16.91 0.63 -10.32
N ALA A 206 15.94 0.48 -9.42
CA ALA A 206 15.08 -0.69 -9.34
C ALA A 206 13.60 -0.40 -9.68
N PHE A 207 13.08 0.76 -9.26
CA PHE A 207 11.65 1.02 -9.23
C PHE A 207 11.28 2.40 -9.76
N ASP A 208 10.12 2.46 -10.40
CA ASP A 208 9.39 3.68 -10.70
C ASP A 208 7.90 3.45 -10.43
N THR A 209 7.12 4.53 -10.50
CA THR A 209 5.68 4.50 -10.27
C THR A 209 4.95 3.52 -11.19
N VAL A 210 5.35 3.40 -12.45
CA VAL A 210 4.64 2.57 -13.45
C VAL A 210 4.86 1.08 -13.15
N VAL A 211 6.09 0.68 -12.86
CA VAL A 211 6.43 -0.69 -12.46
C VAL A 211 5.71 -1.08 -11.18
N CYS A 212 5.74 -0.21 -10.16
CA CYS A 212 5.04 -0.49 -8.90
C CYS A 212 3.52 -0.59 -9.11
N ASN A 213 2.92 0.31 -9.90
CA ASN A 213 1.50 0.28 -10.21
C ASN A 213 1.09 -0.99 -10.96
N ASP A 214 1.88 -1.42 -11.96
CA ASP A 214 1.60 -2.66 -12.71
C ASP A 214 1.64 -3.88 -11.78
N ILE A 215 2.66 -4.01 -10.92
CA ILE A 215 2.77 -5.11 -9.94
C ILE A 215 1.60 -5.08 -8.96
N ALA A 216 1.31 -3.90 -8.38
CA ALA A 216 0.21 -3.74 -7.43
C ALA A 216 -1.15 -4.07 -8.07
N ASN A 217 -1.37 -3.69 -9.32
CA ASN A 217 -2.60 -4.00 -10.06
C ASN A 217 -2.76 -5.48 -10.41
N ILE A 218 -1.70 -6.15 -10.87
CA ILE A 218 -1.72 -7.60 -11.12
C ILE A 218 -2.18 -8.34 -9.85
N LEU A 219 -1.59 -7.98 -8.71
CA LEU A 219 -1.91 -8.55 -7.41
C LEU A 219 -3.29 -8.15 -6.89
N ARG A 220 -3.71 -6.90 -7.10
CA ARG A 220 -5.06 -6.41 -6.75
C ARG A 220 -6.12 -7.24 -7.45
N ILE A 221 -5.97 -7.41 -8.77
CA ILE A 221 -6.95 -8.13 -9.60
C ILE A 221 -6.95 -9.62 -9.27
N GLY A 222 -5.77 -10.25 -9.11
CA GLY A 222 -5.71 -11.62 -8.59
C GLY A 222 -6.29 -11.75 -7.17
N GLY A 223 -6.18 -10.68 -6.39
CA GLY A 223 -6.72 -10.52 -5.05
C GLY A 223 -8.23 -10.56 -4.94
N GLU A 224 -8.96 -10.33 -6.04
CA GLU A 224 -10.43 -10.45 -6.09
C GLU A 224 -10.88 -11.89 -5.80
N ARG A 225 -10.03 -12.87 -6.11
CA ARG A 225 -10.28 -14.30 -5.86
C ARG A 225 -9.38 -14.87 -4.77
N HIS A 226 -8.18 -14.32 -4.60
CA HIS A 226 -7.14 -14.89 -3.75
C HIS A 226 -6.63 -13.88 -2.70
N ALA A 227 -7.08 -14.01 -1.46
CA ALA A 227 -6.79 -13.05 -0.39
C ALA A 227 -5.28 -12.80 -0.16
N HIS A 228 -4.42 -13.81 -0.37
CA HIS A 228 -2.98 -13.65 -0.26
C HIS A 228 -2.39 -12.67 -1.29
N ALA A 229 -2.95 -12.62 -2.51
CA ALA A 229 -2.51 -11.70 -3.56
C ALA A 229 -2.95 -10.27 -3.24
N HIS A 230 -4.17 -10.11 -2.70
CA HIS A 230 -4.65 -8.83 -2.20
C HIS A 230 -3.73 -8.24 -1.12
N ARG A 231 -3.34 -9.05 -0.12
CA ARG A 231 -2.39 -8.63 0.92
C ARG A 231 -1.04 -8.22 0.34
N MET A 232 -0.57 -8.95 -0.67
CA MET A 232 0.67 -8.60 -1.36
C MET A 232 0.54 -7.27 -2.11
N SER A 233 -0.62 -6.97 -2.72
CA SER A 233 -0.88 -5.66 -3.36
C SER A 233 -0.76 -4.51 -2.36
N LEU A 234 -1.40 -4.63 -1.20
CA LEU A 234 -1.28 -3.66 -0.10
C LEU A 234 0.17 -3.47 0.34
N LYS A 235 0.93 -4.57 0.43
CA LYS A 235 2.35 -4.51 0.78
C LYS A 235 3.15 -3.73 -0.27
N VAL A 236 2.93 -3.95 -1.57
CA VAL A 236 3.62 -3.20 -2.62
C VAL A 236 3.34 -1.69 -2.51
N LEU A 237 2.09 -1.30 -2.24
CA LEU A 237 1.74 0.11 -2.01
C LEU A 237 2.41 0.70 -0.76
N ALA A 238 2.46 -0.08 0.34
CA ALA A 238 3.17 0.32 1.55
C ALA A 238 4.70 0.45 1.32
N ASP A 239 5.28 -0.45 0.53
CA ASP A 239 6.68 -0.38 0.13
C ASP A 239 6.95 0.87 -0.73
N MET A 240 6.02 1.30 -1.60
CA MET A 240 6.18 2.56 -2.35
C MET A 240 6.33 3.77 -1.42
N ASN A 241 5.62 3.79 -0.27
CA ASN A 241 5.77 4.84 0.74
C ASN A 241 7.16 4.81 1.37
N MET A 242 7.63 3.63 1.78
CA MET A 242 8.98 3.45 2.33
C MET A 242 10.06 3.88 1.34
N MET A 243 9.90 3.52 0.07
CA MET A 243 10.82 3.84 -1.03
C MET A 243 10.73 5.30 -1.50
N LYS A 244 9.72 6.06 -1.06
CA LYS A 244 9.41 7.42 -1.55
C LYS A 244 9.21 7.46 -3.07
N VAL A 245 8.63 6.41 -3.64
CA VAL A 245 8.20 6.40 -5.06
C VAL A 245 6.95 7.28 -5.17
N PRO A 246 6.92 8.27 -6.08
CA PRO A 246 5.82 9.22 -6.17
C PRO A 246 4.52 8.54 -6.60
N TYR A 247 3.41 9.01 -6.04
CA TYR A 247 2.07 8.54 -6.40
C TYR A 247 1.52 9.39 -7.55
N ASN A 248 0.99 8.74 -8.59
CA ASN A 248 0.22 9.41 -9.63
C ASN A 248 -1.28 9.16 -9.42
N ALA A 249 -2.12 9.75 -10.28
CA ALA A 249 -3.57 9.59 -10.19
C ALA A 249 -3.99 8.10 -10.19
N ALA A 250 -3.39 7.28 -11.06
CA ALA A 250 -3.65 5.85 -11.09
C ALA A 250 -3.23 5.15 -9.78
N THR A 251 -2.10 5.51 -9.16
CA THR A 251 -1.69 4.97 -7.85
C THR A 251 -2.73 5.27 -6.77
N THR A 252 -3.29 6.48 -6.78
CA THR A 252 -4.36 6.86 -5.84
C THR A 252 -5.61 6.02 -6.04
N GLU A 253 -6.03 5.80 -7.30
CA GLU A 253 -7.16 4.91 -7.59
C GLU A 253 -6.88 3.45 -7.21
N ILE A 254 -5.64 2.96 -7.40
CA ILE A 254 -5.22 1.62 -6.93
C ILE A 254 -5.37 1.53 -5.41
N LEU A 255 -4.86 2.53 -4.67
CA LEU A 255 -4.95 2.54 -3.21
C LEU A 255 -6.41 2.55 -2.74
N GLN A 256 -7.27 3.35 -3.38
CA GLN A 256 -8.70 3.39 -3.06
C GLN A 256 -9.39 2.08 -3.42
N ALA A 257 -9.13 1.51 -4.59
CA ALA A 257 -9.71 0.24 -5.00
C ALA A 257 -9.25 -0.93 -4.10
N VAL A 258 -7.98 -0.98 -3.71
CA VAL A 258 -7.45 -2.04 -2.83
C VAL A 258 -7.93 -1.86 -1.39
N THR A 259 -7.97 -0.63 -0.87
CA THR A 259 -8.28 -0.38 0.56
C THR A 259 -9.78 -0.30 0.82
N PHE A 260 -10.51 0.35 -0.09
CA PHE A 260 -11.90 0.76 0.09
C PHE A 260 -12.86 0.05 -0.86
N ASN A 261 -12.35 -0.70 -1.83
CA ASN A 261 -13.15 -1.33 -2.88
C ASN A 261 -13.92 -0.30 -3.72
N ASP A 262 -13.34 0.90 -3.90
CA ASP A 262 -13.94 1.97 -4.69
C ASP A 262 -13.92 1.64 -6.19
N GLY A 263 -15.06 1.85 -6.86
CA GLY A 263 -15.18 1.92 -8.31
C GLY A 263 -14.93 3.32 -8.89
N PRO A 264 -15.12 3.50 -10.22
CA PRO A 264 -14.84 4.75 -10.93
C PRO A 264 -15.72 5.93 -10.51
N PHE A 265 -16.85 5.66 -9.86
CA PHE A 265 -17.82 6.66 -9.40
C PHE A 265 -17.96 6.70 -7.87
N ASP A 266 -17.24 5.83 -7.17
CA ASP A 266 -17.19 5.82 -5.72
C ASP A 266 -16.14 6.81 -5.24
N ASN A 267 -16.20 7.30 -4.01
CA ASN A 267 -15.13 8.11 -3.43
C ASN A 267 -15.20 7.96 -1.91
N SER A 268 -14.72 6.83 -1.40
CA SER A 268 -14.77 6.55 0.04
C SER A 268 -14.07 7.61 0.89
N PRO A 269 -12.93 8.22 0.49
CA PRO A 269 -12.37 9.35 1.22
C PRO A 269 -13.35 10.52 1.40
N LEU A 270 -14.11 10.88 0.36
CA LEU A 270 -15.14 11.91 0.46
C LEU A 270 -16.30 11.46 1.37
N LEU A 271 -16.68 10.19 1.34
CA LEU A 271 -17.70 9.65 2.24
C LEU A 271 -17.27 9.76 3.71
N PHE A 272 -16.00 9.48 4.03
CA PHE A 272 -15.45 9.71 5.37
C PHE A 272 -15.39 11.19 5.73
N GLU A 273 -14.99 12.07 4.81
CA GLU A 273 -14.94 13.51 5.06
C GLU A 273 -16.32 14.11 5.37
N VAL A 274 -17.38 13.66 4.67
CA VAL A 274 -18.77 14.08 4.95
C VAL A 274 -19.23 13.63 6.34
N ILE A 275 -18.71 12.51 6.85
CA ILE A 275 -19.01 12.01 8.20
C ILE A 275 -18.25 12.78 9.27
N GLU A 276 -16.95 13.04 9.05
CA GLU A 276 -16.05 13.67 10.02
C GLU A 276 -16.26 15.19 10.12
N TYR A 277 -16.62 15.85 9.01
CA TYR A 277 -16.70 17.32 8.94
C TYR A 277 -17.95 17.82 8.19
N PRO A 278 -19.18 17.49 8.62
CA PRO A 278 -20.39 17.94 7.92
C PRO A 278 -20.58 19.46 7.93
N GLU A 279 -19.95 20.17 8.88
CA GLU A 279 -20.09 21.62 9.06
C GLU A 279 -19.20 22.46 8.12
N ARG A 280 -18.34 21.85 7.28
CA ARG A 280 -17.49 22.60 6.32
C ARG A 280 -18.24 23.19 5.13
N GLY A 281 -19.58 23.17 5.13
CA GLY A 281 -20.42 24.15 4.41
C GLY A 281 -20.46 24.08 2.87
N GLU A 282 -19.64 23.26 2.22
CA GLU A 282 -19.57 23.25 0.74
C GLU A 282 -20.35 22.11 0.07
N VAL A 283 -20.91 21.16 0.84
CA VAL A 283 -21.62 20.01 0.28
C VAL A 283 -23.09 20.03 0.72
N HIS A 284 -23.98 20.48 -0.16
CA HIS A 284 -25.42 20.39 0.05
C HIS A 284 -25.88 18.95 -0.29
N VAL A 285 -25.95 18.07 0.70
CA VAL A 285 -26.35 16.67 0.50
C VAL A 285 -27.88 16.52 0.56
N GLY A 286 -28.55 17.01 -0.49
CA GLY A 286 -29.99 16.81 -0.71
C GLY A 286 -30.92 17.47 0.31
N THR A 287 -32.20 17.08 0.29
CA THR A 287 -33.28 17.64 1.13
C THR A 287 -33.54 16.83 2.41
N GLY A 288 -32.68 15.86 2.74
CA GLY A 288 -32.81 15.01 3.92
C GLY A 288 -32.19 15.63 5.18
N SER A 289 -32.49 15.07 6.36
CA SER A 289 -31.78 15.46 7.59
C SER A 289 -30.34 14.94 7.57
N LEU A 290 -29.43 15.67 8.20
CA LEU A 290 -27.99 15.33 8.24
C LEU A 290 -27.74 13.95 8.86
N GLU A 291 -28.55 13.56 9.83
CA GLU A 291 -28.47 12.26 10.50
C GLU A 291 -28.81 11.12 9.54
N LYS A 292 -29.86 11.28 8.72
CA LYS A 292 -30.26 10.25 7.74
C LYS A 292 -29.20 10.09 6.66
N THR A 293 -28.65 11.20 6.17
CA THR A 293 -27.54 11.21 5.22
C THR A 293 -26.30 10.52 5.82
N SER A 294 -25.97 10.82 7.08
CA SER A 294 -24.84 10.20 7.78
C SER A 294 -25.04 8.69 7.97
N ASP A 295 -26.24 8.25 8.35
CA ASP A 295 -26.57 6.83 8.49
C ASP A 295 -26.49 6.08 7.14
N ASP A 296 -26.94 6.69 6.05
CA ASP A 296 -26.88 6.10 4.71
C ASP A 296 -25.43 6.01 4.19
N ILE A 297 -24.61 7.04 4.45
CA ILE A 297 -23.17 7.01 4.13
C ILE A 297 -22.45 5.97 4.98
N LEU A 298 -22.74 5.88 6.29
CA LEU A 298 -22.17 4.86 7.17
C LEU A 298 -22.55 3.46 6.71
N LYS A 299 -23.80 3.23 6.30
CA LYS A 299 -24.22 1.96 5.69
C LYS A 299 -23.45 1.63 4.42
N LEU A 300 -23.22 2.63 3.57
CA LEU A 300 -22.46 2.47 2.34
C LEU A 300 -21.00 2.11 2.64
N ILE A 301 -20.35 2.84 3.56
CA ILE A 301 -18.99 2.59 4.06
C ILE A 301 -18.91 1.20 4.68
N SER A 302 -19.82 0.85 5.59
CA SER A 302 -19.87 -0.47 6.22
C SER A 302 -20.01 -1.60 5.22
N ASN A 303 -20.93 -1.49 4.28
CA ASN A 303 -21.10 -2.51 3.24
C ASN A 303 -19.84 -2.65 2.38
N ARG A 304 -19.14 -1.54 2.08
CA ARG A 304 -17.91 -1.53 1.28
C ARG A 304 -16.68 -2.06 2.02
N HIS A 305 -16.52 -1.71 3.29
CA HIS A 305 -15.38 -2.12 4.11
C HIS A 305 -15.64 -3.36 4.95
N GLN A 306 -16.85 -3.93 4.89
CA GLN A 306 -17.31 -5.00 5.77
C GLN A 306 -17.09 -4.66 7.26
N THR A 307 -17.16 -3.36 7.61
CA THR A 307 -17.09 -2.91 9.00
C THR A 307 -18.44 -3.12 9.65
N PRO A 308 -18.52 -3.75 10.84
CA PRO A 308 -19.78 -3.83 11.58
C PRO A 308 -20.36 -2.44 11.80
N LEU A 309 -21.62 -2.24 11.43
CA LEU A 309 -22.38 -1.09 11.91
C LEU A 309 -22.90 -1.43 13.29
N ASP A 310 -22.62 -0.56 14.24
CA ASP A 310 -23.38 -0.50 15.48
C ASP A 310 -24.86 -0.27 15.13
N ASP A 311 -25.71 -1.15 15.66
CA ASP A 311 -27.16 -1.19 15.50
C ASP A 311 -27.87 -0.07 16.29
N GLY A 312 -27.10 0.82 16.91
CA GLY A 312 -27.58 1.94 17.67
C GLY A 312 -27.84 1.59 19.15
N ALA A 313 -27.33 0.45 19.61
CA ALA A 313 -27.43 0.02 21.00
C ALA A 313 -26.35 0.64 21.91
N LEU A 314 -25.31 1.28 21.36
CA LEU A 314 -24.21 1.87 22.15
C LEU A 314 -24.42 3.36 22.49
N ILE A 315 -23.73 3.78 23.56
CA ILE A 315 -23.93 5.02 24.31
C ILE A 315 -23.71 6.26 23.42
N ARG A 316 -24.79 7.03 23.24
CA ARG A 316 -24.72 8.37 22.62
C ARG A 316 -24.35 9.39 23.70
N SER A 317 -23.17 10.00 23.62
CA SER A 317 -22.84 11.19 24.41
C SER A 317 -23.30 12.44 23.68
N SER A 318 -23.92 13.38 24.41
CA SER A 318 -24.31 14.69 23.89
C SER A 318 -23.14 15.66 23.69
N GLU A 319 -21.93 15.28 24.11
CA GLU A 319 -20.73 16.15 24.09
C GLU A 319 -19.80 15.90 22.90
N THR A 320 -20.12 14.93 22.04
CA THR A 320 -19.28 14.50 20.91
C THR A 320 -20.10 14.40 19.63
N HIS A 321 -19.44 14.58 18.49
CA HIS A 321 -20.09 14.54 17.19
C HIS A 321 -20.80 13.18 16.96
N PRO A 322 -22.08 13.15 16.56
CA PRO A 322 -22.90 11.93 16.49
C PRO A 322 -22.31 10.80 15.63
N ASN A 323 -21.43 11.17 14.70
CA ASN A 323 -20.82 10.27 13.73
C ASN A 323 -19.50 9.61 14.19
N LEU A 324 -18.88 10.07 15.29
CA LEU A 324 -17.60 9.54 15.80
C LEU A 324 -17.75 8.54 16.96
N GLN A 325 -18.97 8.38 17.49
CA GLN A 325 -19.26 7.47 18.61
C GLN A 325 -20.05 6.26 18.15
N ARG A 326 -19.36 5.25 17.63
CA ARG A 326 -19.90 3.89 17.46
C ARG A 326 -18.81 2.84 17.70
N SER A 327 -18.08 2.98 18.81
CA SER A 327 -17.13 1.98 19.32
C SER A 327 -17.73 1.30 20.55
N PRO A 328 -17.58 -0.03 20.72
CA PRO A 328 -18.09 -0.77 21.87
C PRO A 328 -17.29 -0.57 23.19
N GLU A 329 -16.60 0.56 23.34
CA GLU A 329 -15.85 0.89 24.56
C GLU A 329 -16.65 1.78 25.52
#